data_AF-A0AAN7U118-F1
#
_entry.id   AF-A0AAN7U118-F1
#
_cell.length_a   1.000
_cell.length_b   1.000
_cell.length_c   1.000
_cell.angle_alpha   90.00
_cell.angle_beta   90.00
_cell.angle_gamma   90.00
#
_symmetry.space_group_name_H-M   'P 1'
#
loop_
_entity.id
_entity.type
_entity.pdbx_description
1 polymer ?
#
loop_
_entity_poly.entity_id
_entity_poly.type
_entity_poly.pdbx_seq_one_letter_code
_entity_poly.pdbx_strand_id
1 'polypeptide(L)'
;MLRSNDFWEDEGETSLMLQEKGFIKSEGIEKIFERTSKWFELVGLKKEEIKIIEFSTDEPERIFILDAERTFSNDINKKKLVKILTHLKKEFGDYQQGLSFVASFLMLTMNENENIALMTKINSMLPGYWKHEAIDFGTSAFTLYHILQKTHPLVTKHLESNCIDAGTFCQKWFLGLCVHLLPFKYLFQYFEKFLVGGVEYLYKFSIALFTVLEKRILEAKNPQIIFALLRFDESEIKDESIFQEILDKSDTIDISSFDLKEISKDVYERNLKKRIESAHKVHANVEVIEDCQWCLDNFPEFYCIECKELVCQDCLDDTPTGPNETHQEDSHTLISMEEYENDREKYKQQSPTIQKLTKELEDLKA
;
A
#
# COMPACT_ATOMS: atom_id res chain seq x y z
N MET A 1 -7.39 -3.08 -20.59
CA MET A 1 -7.74 -1.70 -21.02
C MET A 1 -7.24 -1.34 -22.41
N LEU A 2 -6.00 -1.70 -22.79
CA LEU A 2 -5.32 -1.27 -24.02
C LEU A 2 -6.05 -1.51 -25.35
N ARG A 3 -7.01 -2.45 -25.39
CA ARG A 3 -7.85 -2.73 -26.58
C ARG A 3 -9.03 -1.77 -26.77
N SER A 4 -9.27 -0.85 -25.83
CA SER A 4 -10.30 0.18 -26.02
C SER A 4 -9.86 1.15 -27.10
N ASN A 5 -10.76 1.52 -28.02
CA ASN A 5 -10.46 2.43 -29.13
C ASN A 5 -9.96 3.80 -28.63
N ASP A 6 -10.52 4.27 -27.53
CA ASP A 6 -10.27 5.61 -26.98
C ASP A 6 -9.22 5.58 -25.85
N PHE A 7 -8.55 4.43 -25.61
CA PHE A 7 -7.62 4.26 -24.48
C PHE A 7 -6.52 5.33 -24.46
N TRP A 8 -5.91 5.62 -25.61
CA TRP A 8 -4.79 6.56 -25.68
C TRP A 8 -5.21 8.02 -25.51
N GLU A 9 -6.44 8.35 -25.88
CA GLU A 9 -7.03 9.68 -25.66
C GLU A 9 -7.39 9.84 -24.19
N ASP A 10 -8.03 8.83 -23.61
CA ASP A 10 -8.51 8.87 -22.23
C ASP A 10 -7.38 8.75 -21.20
N GLU A 11 -6.46 7.80 -21.39
CA GLU A 11 -5.53 7.34 -20.35
C GLU A 11 -4.05 7.57 -20.70
N GLY A 12 -3.73 7.97 -21.93
CA GLY A 12 -2.35 8.00 -22.45
C GLY A 12 -1.38 8.91 -21.69
N GLU A 13 -1.91 9.95 -21.03
CA GLU A 13 -1.14 10.96 -20.30
C GLU A 13 -1.24 10.81 -18.77
N THR A 14 -1.80 9.68 -18.28
CA THR A 14 -1.95 9.45 -16.84
C THR A 14 -0.62 9.13 -16.15
N SER A 15 -0.62 9.25 -14.81
CA SER A 15 0.54 8.96 -13.97
C SER A 15 1.08 7.52 -14.14
N LEU A 16 0.20 6.55 -14.40
CA LEU A 16 0.57 5.17 -14.70
C LEU A 16 1.36 5.05 -16.01
N MET A 17 1.04 5.87 -17.00
CA MET A 17 1.58 5.80 -18.36
C MET A 17 2.88 6.58 -18.54
N LEU A 18 3.34 7.33 -17.53
CA LEU A 18 4.59 8.11 -17.59
C LEU A 18 5.82 7.26 -17.99
N GLN A 19 5.85 5.99 -17.56
CA GLN A 19 6.94 5.07 -17.88
C GLN A 19 6.71 4.28 -19.18
N GLU A 20 5.62 4.49 -19.92
CA GLU A 20 5.34 3.76 -21.16
C GLU A 20 6.33 4.09 -22.27
N LYS A 21 6.77 5.36 -22.35
CA LYS A 21 7.82 5.86 -23.26
C LYS A 21 7.72 5.35 -24.71
N GLY A 22 6.51 5.18 -25.23
CA GLY A 22 6.22 4.71 -26.58
C GLY A 22 6.38 3.20 -26.81
N PHE A 23 6.71 2.41 -25.78
CA PHE A 23 7.00 0.99 -25.91
C PHE A 23 5.81 0.18 -26.45
N ILE A 24 4.62 0.32 -25.87
CA ILE A 24 3.43 -0.46 -26.24
C ILE A 24 3.04 -0.15 -27.69
N LYS A 25 3.10 1.13 -28.10
CA LYS A 25 2.82 1.53 -29.49
C LYS A 25 3.83 0.92 -30.46
N SER A 26 5.11 0.85 -30.07
CA SER A 26 6.17 0.29 -30.91
C SER A 26 6.10 -1.24 -31.04
N GLU A 27 5.79 -1.94 -29.94
CA GLU A 27 5.73 -3.39 -29.89
C GLU A 27 4.46 -3.92 -30.58
N GLY A 28 3.36 -3.20 -30.38
CA GLY A 28 2.02 -3.54 -30.85
C GLY A 28 1.18 -4.16 -29.74
N ILE A 29 -0.05 -3.65 -29.58
CA ILE A 29 -0.98 -4.03 -28.49
C ILE A 29 -1.17 -5.55 -28.44
N GLU A 30 -1.40 -6.21 -29.58
CA GLU A 30 -1.66 -7.65 -29.59
C GLU A 30 -0.45 -8.48 -29.11
N LYS A 31 0.78 -8.05 -29.38
CA LYS A 31 1.98 -8.71 -28.84
C LYS A 31 2.09 -8.51 -27.33
N ILE A 32 1.70 -7.35 -26.81
CA ILE A 32 1.66 -7.09 -25.37
C ILE A 32 0.62 -8.00 -24.67
N PHE A 33 -0.53 -8.24 -25.29
CA PHE A 33 -1.51 -9.22 -24.80
C PHE A 33 -0.98 -10.66 -24.89
N GLU A 34 -0.32 -11.04 -25.98
CA GLU A 34 0.31 -12.37 -26.11
C GLU A 34 1.43 -12.58 -25.08
N ARG A 35 2.18 -11.53 -24.77
CA ARG A 35 3.23 -11.56 -23.77
C ARG A 35 2.66 -11.75 -22.37
N THR A 36 1.69 -10.92 -21.99
CA THR A 36 1.08 -10.98 -20.65
C THR A 36 0.16 -12.17 -20.44
N SER A 37 -0.39 -12.78 -21.50
CA SER A 37 -1.15 -14.02 -21.35
C SER A 37 -0.29 -15.19 -20.86
N LYS A 38 1.02 -15.17 -21.13
CA LYS A 38 1.98 -16.19 -20.67
C LYS A 38 2.33 -16.02 -19.18
N TRP A 39 2.03 -14.87 -18.55
CA TRP A 39 2.33 -14.62 -17.14
C TRP A 39 1.58 -15.56 -16.19
N PHE A 40 0.38 -15.99 -16.56
CA PHE A 40 -0.38 -16.98 -15.80
C PHE A 40 0.37 -18.32 -15.71
N GLU A 41 0.98 -18.75 -16.82
CA GLU A 41 1.77 -19.99 -16.86
C GLU A 41 3.03 -19.90 -16.00
N LEU A 42 3.68 -18.73 -15.94
CA LEU A 42 4.87 -18.50 -15.11
C LEU A 42 4.58 -18.74 -13.61
N VAL A 43 3.37 -18.41 -13.15
CA VAL A 43 2.93 -18.64 -11.76
C VAL A 43 2.15 -19.94 -11.57
N GLY A 44 2.19 -20.83 -12.57
CA GLY A 44 1.49 -22.13 -12.54
C GLY A 44 -0.03 -22.01 -12.43
N LEU A 45 -0.61 -20.94 -12.98
CA LEU A 45 -2.05 -20.70 -13.02
C LEU A 45 -2.56 -20.93 -14.44
N LYS A 46 -3.56 -21.81 -14.61
CA LYS A 46 -4.23 -21.98 -15.90
C LYS A 46 -5.36 -20.99 -16.03
N LYS A 47 -5.57 -20.43 -17.23
CA LYS A 47 -6.62 -19.43 -17.45
C LYS A 47 -8.02 -19.97 -17.18
N GLU A 48 -8.25 -21.25 -17.42
CA GLU A 48 -9.54 -21.92 -17.19
C GLU A 48 -9.85 -22.09 -15.69
N GLU A 49 -8.83 -22.01 -14.83
CA GLU A 49 -8.96 -22.09 -13.36
C GLU A 49 -9.27 -20.72 -12.72
N ILE A 50 -9.22 -19.64 -13.50
CA ILE A 50 -9.54 -18.29 -13.04
C ILE A 50 -11.03 -18.21 -12.72
N LYS A 51 -11.33 -18.03 -11.45
CA LYS A 51 -12.71 -17.94 -10.95
C LYS A 51 -13.33 -16.62 -11.40
N ILE A 52 -14.60 -16.69 -11.79
CA ILE A 52 -15.41 -15.48 -11.95
C ILE A 52 -15.77 -14.99 -10.55
N ILE A 53 -15.46 -13.74 -10.27
CA ILE A 53 -15.66 -13.12 -8.97
C ILE A 53 -16.99 -12.39 -8.94
N GLU A 54 -17.75 -12.64 -7.89
CA GLU A 54 -18.88 -11.80 -7.51
C GLU A 54 -18.35 -10.62 -6.68
N PHE A 55 -18.48 -9.42 -7.21
CA PHE A 55 -18.02 -8.21 -6.55
C PHE A 55 -19.01 -7.79 -5.47
N SER A 56 -18.48 -7.34 -4.32
CA SER A 56 -19.30 -6.81 -3.25
C SER A 56 -20.03 -5.54 -3.68
N THR A 57 -21.19 -5.30 -3.07
CA THR A 57 -21.95 -4.04 -3.14
C THR A 57 -21.66 -3.12 -1.96
N ASP A 58 -20.72 -3.49 -1.10
CA ASP A 58 -20.29 -2.66 0.03
C ASP A 58 -19.78 -1.30 -0.46
N GLU A 59 -19.97 -0.27 0.36
CA GLU A 59 -19.42 1.04 0.09
C GLU A 59 -17.88 0.97 0.04
N PRO A 60 -17.24 1.45 -1.05
CA PRO A 60 -15.79 1.38 -1.17
C PRO A 60 -15.11 2.36 -0.22
N GLU A 61 -13.99 1.93 0.37
CA GLU A 61 -13.19 2.81 1.22
C GLU A 61 -12.68 4.02 0.42
N ARG A 62 -12.73 5.21 1.04
CA ARG A 62 -12.34 6.49 0.42
C ARG A 62 -10.95 6.45 -0.20
N ILE A 63 -10.00 5.73 0.41
CA ILE A 63 -8.64 5.61 -0.12
C ILE A 63 -8.58 4.94 -1.49
N PHE A 64 -9.46 3.97 -1.78
CA PHE A 64 -9.53 3.30 -3.09
C PHE A 64 -10.04 4.25 -4.17
N ILE A 65 -10.99 5.11 -3.81
CA ILE A 65 -11.51 6.15 -4.71
C ILE A 65 -10.40 7.14 -5.06
N LEU A 66 -9.69 7.66 -4.04
CA LEU A 66 -8.59 8.62 -4.24
C LEU A 66 -7.43 8.02 -5.05
N ASP A 67 -7.13 6.74 -4.86
CA ASP A 67 -6.15 6.05 -5.69
C ASP A 67 -6.61 5.95 -7.15
N ALA A 68 -7.85 5.53 -7.38
CA ALA A 68 -8.41 5.44 -8.72
C ALA A 68 -8.42 6.79 -9.44
N GLU A 69 -8.79 7.88 -8.76
CA GLU A 69 -8.75 9.24 -9.30
C GLU A 69 -7.34 9.72 -9.66
N ARG A 70 -6.31 9.30 -8.90
CA ARG A 70 -4.90 9.63 -9.19
C ARG A 70 -4.30 8.80 -10.32
N THR A 71 -4.85 7.62 -10.55
CA THR A 71 -4.30 6.63 -11.48
C THR A 71 -4.95 6.70 -12.87
N PHE A 72 -6.27 6.90 -12.95
CA PHE A 72 -7.02 6.85 -14.20
C PHE A 72 -7.89 8.09 -14.42
N SER A 73 -8.04 8.50 -15.67
CA SER A 73 -8.93 9.59 -16.06
C SER A 73 -10.35 9.11 -16.30
N ASN A 74 -10.53 7.93 -16.91
CA ASN A 74 -11.84 7.42 -17.32
C ASN A 74 -12.60 6.79 -16.13
N ASP A 75 -13.84 7.21 -15.92
CA ASP A 75 -14.67 6.75 -14.78
C ASP A 75 -14.96 5.24 -14.79
N ILE A 76 -15.00 4.61 -15.96
CA ILE A 76 -15.15 3.15 -16.07
C ILE A 76 -13.91 2.47 -15.47
N ASN A 77 -12.71 2.95 -15.81
CA ASN A 77 -11.47 2.38 -15.30
C ASN A 77 -11.28 2.68 -13.81
N LYS A 78 -11.66 3.87 -13.34
CA LYS A 78 -11.70 4.18 -11.91
C LYS A 78 -12.59 3.20 -11.15
N LYS A 79 -13.82 2.98 -11.61
CA LYS A 79 -14.77 2.01 -11.00
C LYS A 79 -14.21 0.59 -11.00
N LYS A 80 -13.51 0.18 -12.05
CA LYS A 80 -12.86 -1.15 -12.11
C LYS A 80 -11.76 -1.29 -11.09
N LEU A 81 -10.89 -0.28 -10.93
CA LEU A 81 -9.83 -0.32 -9.94
C LEU A 81 -10.42 -0.37 -8.53
N VAL A 82 -11.43 0.45 -8.22
CA VAL A 82 -12.12 0.43 -6.92
C VAL A 82 -12.68 -0.96 -6.62
N LYS A 83 -13.33 -1.61 -7.59
CA LYS A 83 -13.85 -2.98 -7.43
C LYS A 83 -12.75 -4.00 -7.14
N ILE A 84 -11.64 -3.93 -7.88
CA ILE A 84 -10.49 -4.81 -7.69
C ILE A 84 -9.90 -4.61 -6.29
N LEU A 85 -9.62 -3.36 -5.90
CA LEU A 85 -9.03 -3.04 -4.59
C LEU A 85 -9.94 -3.44 -3.43
N THR A 86 -11.25 -3.22 -3.55
CA THR A 86 -12.22 -3.64 -2.54
C THR A 86 -12.19 -5.15 -2.34
N HIS A 87 -12.13 -5.91 -3.44
CA HIS A 87 -12.02 -7.37 -3.36
C HIS A 87 -10.68 -7.81 -2.74
N LEU A 88 -9.56 -7.28 -3.24
CA LEU A 88 -8.23 -7.65 -2.78
C LEU A 88 -8.01 -7.32 -1.30
N LYS A 89 -8.51 -6.17 -0.81
CA LYS A 89 -8.45 -5.84 0.62
C LYS A 89 -9.19 -6.86 1.47
N LYS A 90 -10.37 -7.30 1.04
CA LYS A 90 -11.14 -8.34 1.75
C LYS A 90 -10.40 -9.68 1.75
N GLU A 91 -9.78 -10.04 0.63
CA GLU A 91 -9.04 -11.29 0.50
C GLU A 91 -7.72 -11.28 1.29
N PHE A 92 -6.99 -10.17 1.27
CA PHE A 92 -5.68 -10.05 1.89
C PHE A 92 -5.76 -9.59 3.36
N GLY A 93 -6.93 -9.11 3.77
CA GLY A 93 -7.26 -8.65 5.12
C GLY A 93 -6.91 -7.19 5.40
N ASP A 94 -6.18 -6.53 4.49
CA ASP A 94 -5.64 -5.20 4.69
C ASP A 94 -5.25 -4.56 3.34
N TYR A 95 -4.85 -3.30 3.34
CA TYR A 95 -4.44 -2.56 2.16
C TYR A 95 -3.22 -1.66 2.43
N GLN A 96 -2.30 -1.66 1.46
CA GLN A 96 -1.21 -0.72 1.35
C GLN A 96 -1.14 -0.22 -0.10
N GLN A 97 -0.84 1.07 -0.30
CA GLN A 97 -0.89 1.74 -1.60
C GLN A 97 -0.15 1.04 -2.76
N GLY A 98 0.95 0.34 -2.48
CA GLY A 98 1.68 -0.43 -3.49
C GLY A 98 0.80 -1.45 -4.23
N LEU A 99 -0.25 -1.96 -3.57
CA LEU A 99 -1.23 -2.87 -4.15
C LEU A 99 -1.93 -2.24 -5.35
N SER A 100 -2.30 -0.97 -5.25
CA SER A 100 -2.96 -0.21 -6.30
C SER A 100 -2.07 0.04 -7.51
N PHE A 101 -0.77 0.29 -7.27
CA PHE A 101 0.19 0.46 -8.37
C PHE A 101 0.30 -0.81 -9.21
N VAL A 102 0.42 -1.97 -8.56
CA VAL A 102 0.52 -3.25 -9.27
C VAL A 102 -0.80 -3.62 -9.93
N ALA A 103 -1.93 -3.51 -9.22
CA ALA A 103 -3.25 -3.83 -9.77
C ALA A 103 -3.57 -2.97 -11.00
N SER A 104 -3.33 -1.66 -10.95
CA SER A 104 -3.60 -0.75 -12.07
C SER A 104 -2.73 -1.03 -13.29
N PHE A 105 -1.44 -1.34 -13.11
CA PHE A 105 -0.58 -1.78 -14.20
C PHE A 105 -1.11 -3.05 -14.88
N LEU A 106 -1.54 -4.05 -14.09
CA LEU A 106 -2.12 -5.29 -14.64
C LEU A 106 -3.43 -5.04 -15.40
N MET A 107 -4.24 -4.05 -15.02
CA MET A 107 -5.49 -3.69 -15.73
C MET A 107 -5.26 -3.23 -17.18
N LEU A 108 -4.03 -2.83 -17.54
CA LEU A 108 -3.68 -2.49 -18.91
C LEU A 108 -4.00 -3.66 -19.86
N THR A 109 -3.68 -4.89 -19.47
CA THR A 109 -3.84 -6.08 -20.31
C THR A 109 -4.83 -7.10 -19.77
N MET A 110 -5.23 -7.02 -18.50
CA MET A 110 -6.09 -8.02 -17.86
C MET A 110 -7.49 -7.49 -17.58
N ASN A 111 -8.48 -8.39 -17.63
CA ASN A 111 -9.79 -8.13 -17.05
C ASN A 111 -9.76 -8.24 -15.51
N GLU A 112 -10.84 -7.88 -14.84
CA GLU A 112 -10.90 -7.82 -13.37
C GLU A 112 -10.63 -9.19 -12.71
N ASN A 113 -11.15 -10.30 -13.26
CA ASN A 113 -10.93 -11.65 -12.71
C ASN A 113 -9.49 -12.11 -12.92
N GLU A 114 -8.94 -11.89 -14.12
CA GLU A 114 -7.55 -12.17 -14.47
C GLU A 114 -6.58 -11.39 -13.58
N ASN A 115 -6.87 -10.11 -13.35
CA ASN A 115 -6.10 -9.22 -12.50
C ASN A 115 -6.06 -9.74 -11.07
N ILE A 116 -7.22 -9.99 -10.46
CA ILE A 116 -7.32 -10.48 -9.09
C ILE A 116 -6.61 -11.82 -8.94
N ALA A 117 -6.83 -12.76 -9.87
CA ALA A 117 -6.18 -14.08 -9.79
C ALA A 117 -4.65 -13.99 -9.84
N LEU A 118 -4.09 -13.11 -10.68
CA LEU A 118 -2.65 -12.89 -10.70
C LEU A 118 -2.16 -12.15 -9.45
N MET A 119 -2.89 -11.15 -8.96
CA MET A 119 -2.57 -10.44 -7.72
C MET A 119 -2.55 -11.39 -6.51
N THR A 120 -3.49 -12.34 -6.41
CA THR A 120 -3.50 -13.38 -5.38
C THR A 120 -2.25 -14.25 -5.45
N LYS A 121 -1.80 -14.63 -6.66
CA LYS A 121 -0.54 -15.37 -6.85
C LYS A 121 0.66 -14.53 -6.42
N ILE A 122 0.74 -13.28 -6.82
CA ILE A 122 1.81 -12.37 -6.40
C ILE A 122 1.83 -12.20 -4.87
N ASN A 123 0.67 -12.03 -4.24
CA ASN A 123 0.57 -11.92 -2.77
C ASN A 123 1.09 -13.18 -2.06
N SER A 124 0.89 -14.37 -2.64
CA SER A 124 1.47 -15.61 -2.10
C SER A 124 3.00 -15.67 -2.19
N MET A 125 3.59 -14.94 -3.14
CA MET A 125 5.03 -14.81 -3.33
C MET A 125 5.64 -13.72 -2.44
N LEU A 126 4.82 -12.76 -2.00
CA LEU A 126 5.17 -11.61 -1.16
C LEU A 126 4.20 -11.48 0.04
N PRO A 127 4.09 -12.52 0.89
CA PRO A 127 3.10 -12.53 1.95
C PRO A 127 3.30 -11.33 2.89
N GLY A 128 2.21 -10.65 3.22
CA GLY A 128 2.21 -9.55 4.20
C GLY A 128 2.81 -8.23 3.71
N TYR A 129 3.23 -8.12 2.45
CA TYR A 129 3.78 -6.89 1.90
C TYR A 129 2.74 -5.77 1.84
N TRP A 130 1.50 -6.08 1.48
CA TRP A 130 0.42 -5.08 1.37
C TRP A 130 -0.46 -4.97 2.62
N LYS A 131 0.09 -5.33 3.78
CA LYS A 131 -0.54 -5.05 5.08
C LYS A 131 -0.13 -3.67 5.59
N HIS A 132 -0.99 -3.04 6.37
CA HIS A 132 -0.75 -1.76 7.02
C HIS A 132 0.47 -1.87 7.94
N GLU A 133 0.50 -2.90 8.78
CA GLU A 133 1.71 -3.29 9.50
C GLU A 133 2.59 -4.16 8.58
N ALA A 134 3.35 -3.49 7.70
CA ALA A 134 4.17 -4.10 6.65
C ALA A 134 5.44 -4.80 7.19
N ILE A 135 5.28 -5.70 8.17
CA ILE A 135 6.37 -6.41 8.87
C ILE A 135 7.23 -7.21 7.89
N ASP A 136 6.59 -7.97 7.00
CA ASP A 136 7.28 -8.82 6.03
C ASP A 136 8.08 -7.98 5.03
N PHE A 137 7.50 -6.87 4.55
CA PHE A 137 8.22 -5.89 3.73
C PHE A 137 9.42 -5.30 4.48
N GLY A 138 9.22 -4.82 5.70
CA GLY A 138 10.29 -4.24 6.51
C GLY A 138 11.41 -5.24 6.75
N THR A 139 11.05 -6.49 7.05
CA THR A 139 11.99 -7.60 7.25
C THR A 139 12.81 -7.81 5.99
N SER A 140 12.15 -7.92 4.83
CA SER A 140 12.85 -8.07 3.55
C SER A 140 13.74 -6.87 3.20
N ALA A 141 13.31 -5.64 3.50
CA ALA A 141 14.16 -4.46 3.31
C ALA A 141 15.44 -4.54 4.17
N PHE A 142 15.33 -4.94 5.44
CA PHE A 142 16.50 -5.15 6.29
C PHE A 142 17.35 -6.37 5.88
N THR A 143 16.73 -7.43 5.36
CA THR A 143 17.43 -8.59 4.78
C THR A 143 18.27 -8.17 3.59
N LEU A 144 17.70 -7.39 2.65
CA LEU A 144 18.46 -6.82 1.53
C LEU A 144 19.64 -5.99 2.06
N TYR A 145 19.39 -5.11 3.02
CA TYR A 145 20.44 -4.25 3.58
C TYR A 145 21.59 -5.06 4.20
N HIS A 146 21.27 -6.14 4.91
CA HIS A 146 22.25 -7.06 5.46
C HIS A 146 23.11 -7.71 4.35
N ILE A 147 22.49 -8.16 3.27
CA ILE A 147 23.21 -8.72 2.11
C ILE A 147 24.10 -7.66 1.46
N LEU A 148 23.62 -6.42 1.32
CA LEU A 148 24.41 -5.31 0.80
C LEU A 148 25.60 -4.95 1.70
N GLN A 149 25.48 -5.08 3.02
CA GLN A 149 26.61 -4.86 3.93
C GLN A 149 27.73 -5.90 3.71
N LYS A 150 27.41 -7.08 3.20
CA LYS A 150 28.39 -8.12 2.85
C LYS A 150 28.93 -8.00 1.43
N THR A 151 28.08 -7.61 0.48
CA THR A 151 28.42 -7.56 -0.96
C THR A 151 28.95 -6.21 -1.42
N HIS A 152 28.45 -5.10 -0.85
CA HIS A 152 28.80 -3.72 -1.19
C HIS A 152 29.03 -2.88 0.09
N PRO A 153 30.06 -3.21 0.91
CA PRO A 153 30.28 -2.57 2.22
C PRO A 153 30.58 -1.07 2.13
N LEU A 154 31.21 -0.61 1.04
CA LEU A 154 31.48 0.82 0.83
C LEU A 154 30.20 1.59 0.55
N VAL A 155 29.33 1.03 -0.31
CA VAL A 155 28.04 1.63 -0.63
C VAL A 155 27.17 1.73 0.62
N THR A 156 27.03 0.64 1.37
CA THR A 156 26.21 0.64 2.60
C THR A 156 26.71 1.65 3.62
N LYS A 157 28.03 1.73 3.86
CA LYS A 157 28.62 2.77 4.72
C LYS A 157 28.30 4.19 4.23
N HIS A 158 28.31 4.42 2.92
CA HIS A 158 27.95 5.71 2.33
C HIS A 158 26.46 6.04 2.49
N LEU A 159 25.58 5.04 2.34
CA LEU A 159 24.14 5.19 2.64
C LEU A 159 23.92 5.56 4.12
N GLU A 160 24.60 4.84 5.05
CA GLU A 160 24.53 5.12 6.49
C GLU A 160 25.00 6.54 6.82
N SER A 161 26.12 7.00 6.24
CA SER A 161 26.60 8.36 6.47
C SER A 161 25.67 9.45 5.93
N ASN A 162 24.81 9.09 4.98
CA ASN A 162 23.76 9.97 4.42
C ASN A 162 22.39 9.75 5.09
N CYS A 163 22.32 8.97 6.16
CA CYS A 163 21.08 8.64 6.89
C CYS A 163 20.01 7.99 6.00
N ILE A 164 20.42 7.20 5.00
CA ILE A 164 19.52 6.47 4.11
C ILE A 164 19.34 5.05 4.62
N ASP A 165 18.13 4.73 5.08
CA ASP A 165 17.76 3.37 5.47
C ASP A 165 17.20 2.56 4.30
N ALA A 166 17.14 1.24 4.49
CA ALA A 166 16.61 0.31 3.49
C ALA A 166 15.13 0.54 3.17
N GLY A 167 14.32 0.86 4.17
CA GLY A 167 12.87 1.05 4.00
C GLY A 167 12.55 2.18 3.04
N THR A 168 13.36 3.25 3.06
CA THR A 168 13.13 4.48 2.31
C THR A 168 13.17 4.27 0.79
N PHE A 169 14.04 3.38 0.29
CA PHE A 169 14.12 3.08 -1.15
C PHE A 169 13.41 1.78 -1.54
N CYS A 170 13.32 0.79 -0.64
CA CYS A 170 12.69 -0.49 -0.96
C CYS A 170 11.19 -0.39 -1.22
N GLN A 171 10.47 0.62 -0.69
CA GLN A 171 9.02 0.73 -0.87
C GLN A 171 8.61 0.70 -2.36
N LYS A 172 9.25 1.50 -3.22
CA LYS A 172 8.92 1.51 -4.65
C LYS A 172 9.38 0.26 -5.39
N TRP A 173 10.44 -0.39 -4.91
CA TRP A 173 10.98 -1.61 -5.52
C TRP A 173 10.15 -2.84 -5.18
N PHE A 174 9.73 -2.96 -3.93
CA PHE A 174 9.16 -4.19 -3.37
C PHE A 174 7.63 -4.12 -3.26
N LEU A 175 7.09 -3.01 -2.73
CA LEU A 175 5.63 -2.85 -2.58
C LEU A 175 4.98 -2.46 -3.91
N GLY A 176 5.64 -1.58 -4.67
CA GLY A 176 5.18 -1.14 -5.98
C GLY A 176 5.72 -1.93 -7.17
N LEU A 177 6.53 -2.97 -6.94
CA LEU A 177 7.17 -3.81 -7.98
C LEU A 177 7.76 -3.01 -9.16
N CYS A 178 8.43 -1.89 -8.84
CA CYS A 178 9.06 -1.00 -9.82
C CYS A 178 8.10 -0.38 -10.88
N VAL A 179 6.78 -0.49 -10.73
CA VAL A 179 5.79 -0.01 -11.71
C VAL A 179 5.99 1.45 -12.09
N HIS A 180 6.28 2.31 -11.12
CA HIS A 180 6.51 3.73 -11.33
C HIS A 180 7.99 4.12 -11.53
N LEU A 181 8.88 3.13 -11.66
CA LEU A 181 10.33 3.37 -11.75
C LEU A 181 10.92 2.91 -13.08
N LEU A 182 10.55 1.72 -13.56
CA LEU A 182 11.12 1.17 -14.77
C LEU A 182 10.30 1.58 -16.00
N PRO A 183 10.96 2.00 -17.10
CA PRO A 183 10.28 2.10 -18.38
C PRO A 183 9.62 0.77 -18.76
N PHE A 184 8.44 0.82 -19.37
CA PHE A 184 7.60 -0.36 -19.57
C PHE A 184 8.34 -1.49 -20.26
N LYS A 185 9.14 -1.21 -21.29
CA LYS A 185 10.00 -2.20 -21.96
C LYS A 185 10.77 -3.11 -20.99
N TYR A 186 11.33 -2.53 -19.94
CA TYR A 186 12.10 -3.20 -18.90
C TYR A 186 11.20 -3.71 -17.76
N LEU A 187 10.12 -2.99 -17.44
CA LEU A 187 9.13 -3.43 -16.47
C LEU A 187 8.48 -4.76 -16.84
N PHE A 188 8.12 -4.98 -18.12
CA PHE A 188 7.58 -6.26 -18.57
C PHE A 188 8.59 -7.41 -18.38
N GLN A 189 9.88 -7.19 -18.70
CA GLN A 189 10.94 -8.18 -18.46
C GLN A 189 11.15 -8.43 -16.95
N TYR A 190 11.11 -7.37 -16.16
CA TYR A 190 11.21 -7.42 -14.70
C TYR A 190 10.08 -8.28 -14.11
N PHE A 191 8.84 -8.07 -14.54
CA PHE A 191 7.69 -8.86 -14.09
C PHE A 191 7.83 -10.33 -14.48
N GLU A 192 8.29 -10.66 -15.69
CA GLU A 192 8.51 -12.05 -16.10
C GLU A 192 9.52 -12.77 -15.20
N LYS A 193 10.63 -12.11 -14.89
CA LYS A 193 11.65 -12.67 -13.98
C LYS A 193 11.13 -12.75 -12.54
N PHE A 194 10.38 -11.74 -12.09
CA PHE A 194 9.76 -11.72 -10.77
C PHE A 194 8.70 -12.84 -10.61
N LEU A 195 7.84 -13.06 -11.60
CA LEU A 195 6.79 -14.08 -11.55
C LEU A 195 7.36 -15.51 -11.49
N VAL A 196 8.62 -15.70 -11.88
CA VAL A 196 9.37 -16.95 -11.69
C VAL A 196 10.11 -16.99 -10.35
N GLY A 197 10.80 -15.91 -9.99
CA GLY A 197 11.75 -15.89 -8.87
C GLY A 197 11.22 -15.35 -7.54
N GLY A 198 10.04 -14.73 -7.51
CA GLY A 198 9.44 -14.14 -6.33
C GLY A 198 10.36 -13.18 -5.57
N VAL A 199 10.32 -13.24 -4.23
CA VAL A 199 11.11 -12.37 -3.37
C VAL A 199 12.62 -12.49 -3.60
N GLU A 200 13.14 -13.66 -3.97
CA GLU A 200 14.56 -13.83 -4.26
C GLU A 200 15.00 -13.00 -5.47
N TYR A 201 14.14 -12.91 -6.50
CA TYR A 201 14.42 -12.05 -7.63
C TYR A 201 14.48 -10.56 -7.23
N LEU A 202 13.64 -10.12 -6.29
CA LEU A 202 13.71 -8.74 -5.78
C LEU A 202 15.08 -8.45 -5.15
N TYR A 203 15.65 -9.39 -4.39
CA TYR A 203 17.01 -9.26 -3.86
C TYR A 203 18.06 -9.23 -4.96
N LYS A 204 18.01 -10.17 -5.92
CA LYS A 204 18.96 -10.23 -7.04
C LYS A 204 18.94 -8.97 -7.88
N PHE A 205 17.76 -8.47 -8.22
CA PHE A 205 17.59 -7.21 -8.94
C PHE A 205 18.16 -6.02 -8.17
N SER A 206 17.89 -5.94 -6.86
CA SER A 206 18.40 -4.86 -6.02
C SER A 206 19.92 -4.88 -5.91
N ILE A 207 20.52 -6.06 -5.71
CA ILE A 207 21.97 -6.23 -5.67
C ILE A 207 22.58 -5.84 -7.02
N ALA A 208 22.00 -6.28 -8.14
CA ALA A 208 22.43 -5.91 -9.48
C ALA A 208 22.37 -4.40 -9.72
N LEU A 209 21.29 -3.73 -9.29
CA LEU A 209 21.15 -2.28 -9.32
C LEU A 209 22.31 -1.60 -8.57
N PHE A 210 22.60 -2.04 -7.34
CA PHE A 210 23.70 -1.51 -6.57
C PHE A 210 25.06 -1.77 -7.22
N THR A 211 25.26 -2.93 -7.84
CA THR A 211 26.50 -3.24 -8.58
C THR A 211 26.68 -2.33 -9.79
N VAL A 212 25.65 -2.14 -10.61
CA VAL A 212 25.71 -1.31 -11.83
C VAL A 212 25.88 0.17 -11.48
N LEU A 213 25.19 0.65 -10.42
CA LEU A 213 25.22 2.04 -10.00
C LEU A 213 26.31 2.36 -8.95
N GLU A 214 27.11 1.38 -8.53
CA GLU A 214 28.02 1.48 -7.38
C GLU A 214 28.88 2.75 -7.42
N LYS A 215 29.60 2.94 -8.53
CA LYS A 215 30.48 4.10 -8.71
C LYS A 215 29.72 5.42 -8.57
N ARG A 216 28.55 5.51 -9.19
CA ARG A 216 27.73 6.74 -9.20
C ARG A 216 27.14 7.04 -7.82
N ILE A 217 26.76 6.00 -7.08
CA ILE A 217 26.27 6.14 -5.71
C ILE A 217 27.40 6.62 -4.79
N LEU A 218 28.60 6.07 -4.92
CA LEU A 218 29.76 6.49 -4.13
C LEU A 218 30.26 7.90 -4.47
N GLU A 219 30.10 8.33 -5.72
CA GLU A 219 30.43 9.68 -6.18
C GLU A 219 29.35 10.73 -5.82
N ALA A 220 28.16 10.28 -5.43
CA ALA A 220 27.05 11.16 -5.06
C ALA A 220 27.40 11.99 -3.80
N LYS A 221 27.32 13.30 -3.94
CA LYS A 221 27.76 14.27 -2.90
C LYS A 221 26.73 14.53 -1.81
N ASN A 222 25.49 14.11 -2.01
CA ASN A 222 24.38 14.35 -1.10
C ASN A 222 23.31 13.25 -1.26
N PRO A 223 22.41 13.08 -0.27
CA PRO A 223 21.38 12.04 -0.32
C PRO A 223 20.39 12.22 -1.47
N GLN A 224 20.16 13.45 -1.96
CA GLN A 224 19.20 13.71 -3.05
C GLN A 224 19.63 13.04 -4.35
N ILE A 225 20.93 13.10 -4.70
CA ILE A 225 21.46 12.41 -5.87
C ILE A 225 21.36 10.88 -5.71
N ILE A 226 21.63 10.37 -4.49
CA ILE A 226 21.48 8.94 -4.21
C ILE A 226 20.02 8.51 -4.42
N PHE A 227 19.05 9.23 -3.85
CA PHE A 227 17.63 8.92 -4.06
C PHE A 227 17.24 9.03 -5.54
N ALA A 228 17.75 10.01 -6.28
CA ALA A 228 17.50 10.14 -7.71
C ALA A 228 18.02 8.91 -8.49
N LEU A 229 19.22 8.42 -8.16
CA LEU A 229 19.77 7.18 -8.73
C LEU A 229 18.89 5.95 -8.39
N LEU A 230 18.52 5.79 -7.13
CA LEU A 230 17.73 4.65 -6.64
C LEU A 230 16.28 4.65 -7.17
N ARG A 231 15.75 5.82 -7.56
CA ARG A 231 14.44 5.98 -8.21
C ARG A 231 14.51 6.00 -9.73
N PHE A 232 15.71 5.86 -10.31
CA PHE A 232 15.94 5.98 -11.74
C PHE A 232 15.44 7.29 -12.35
N ASP A 233 15.54 8.39 -11.60
CA ASP A 233 15.11 9.71 -12.07
C ASP A 233 15.92 10.10 -13.32
N GLU A 234 15.25 10.64 -14.34
CA GLU A 234 15.87 10.99 -15.64
C GLU A 234 16.99 12.03 -15.53
N SER A 235 17.01 12.82 -14.45
CA SER A 235 18.09 13.74 -14.14
C SER A 235 19.43 13.01 -14.01
N GLU A 236 19.39 11.78 -13.50
CA GLU A 236 20.55 10.93 -13.31
C GLU A 236 20.63 9.84 -14.39
N ILE A 237 19.54 9.14 -14.69
CA ILE A 237 19.55 8.03 -15.65
C ILE A 237 19.16 8.51 -17.06
N LYS A 238 20.17 8.82 -17.88
CA LYS A 238 19.97 9.28 -19.26
C LYS A 238 20.06 8.17 -20.30
N ASP A 239 20.85 7.14 -20.03
CA ASP A 239 21.02 6.00 -20.92
C ASP A 239 20.15 4.84 -20.43
N GLU A 240 19.14 4.49 -21.23
CA GLU A 240 18.23 3.38 -20.91
C GLU A 240 18.91 2.01 -21.02
N SER A 241 20.09 1.90 -21.62
CA SER A 241 20.85 0.64 -21.67
C SER A 241 21.14 0.09 -20.27
N ILE A 242 21.23 0.97 -19.27
CA ILE A 242 21.47 0.61 -17.88
C ILE A 242 20.37 -0.29 -17.29
N PHE A 243 19.12 -0.13 -17.74
CA PHE A 243 18.02 -0.96 -17.26
C PHE A 243 18.19 -2.40 -17.75
N GLN A 244 18.63 -2.59 -19.00
CA GLN A 244 18.95 -3.92 -19.52
C GLN A 244 20.16 -4.49 -18.79
N GLU A 245 21.20 -3.68 -18.55
CA GLU A 245 22.38 -4.12 -17.80
C GLU A 245 22.02 -4.63 -16.40
N ILE A 246 21.15 -3.92 -15.67
CA ILE A 246 20.67 -4.36 -14.35
C ILE A 246 19.89 -5.68 -14.45
N LEU A 247 18.98 -5.81 -15.42
CA LEU A 247 18.20 -7.03 -15.63
C LEU A 247 19.11 -8.23 -15.96
N ASP A 248 20.05 -8.06 -16.89
CA ASP A 248 20.99 -9.11 -17.29
C ASP A 248 21.92 -9.48 -16.12
N LYS A 249 22.40 -8.47 -15.37
CA LYS A 249 23.23 -8.70 -14.20
C LYS A 249 22.48 -9.47 -13.12
N SER A 250 21.18 -9.20 -12.93
CA SER A 250 20.36 -9.89 -11.92
C SER A 250 20.28 -11.40 -12.12
N ASP A 251 20.38 -11.88 -13.36
CA ASP A 251 20.40 -13.33 -13.67
C ASP A 251 21.68 -14.01 -13.16
N THR A 252 22.76 -13.24 -13.01
CA THR A 252 24.08 -13.73 -12.59
C THR A 252 24.32 -13.58 -11.08
N ILE A 253 23.46 -12.86 -10.37
CA ILE A 253 23.62 -12.67 -8.92
C ILE A 253 23.29 -13.98 -8.21
N ASP A 254 24.31 -14.53 -7.54
CA ASP A 254 24.18 -15.68 -6.66
C ASP A 254 23.98 -15.22 -5.21
N ILE A 255 22.83 -15.57 -4.64
CA ILE A 255 22.51 -15.37 -3.23
C ILE A 255 22.39 -16.68 -2.44
N SER A 256 22.74 -17.82 -3.05
CA SER A 256 22.63 -19.14 -2.41
C SER A 256 23.53 -19.31 -1.19
N SER A 257 24.60 -18.53 -1.10
CA SER A 257 25.49 -18.48 0.08
C SER A 257 24.87 -17.80 1.30
N PHE A 258 23.76 -17.08 1.13
CA PHE A 258 23.04 -16.42 2.22
C PHE A 258 21.87 -17.29 2.68
N ASP A 259 21.84 -17.64 3.97
CA ASP A 259 20.62 -18.22 4.56
C ASP A 259 19.59 -17.11 4.77
N LEU A 260 18.77 -16.87 3.74
CA LEU A 260 17.75 -15.81 3.75
C LEU A 260 16.75 -15.97 4.90
N LYS A 261 16.47 -17.20 5.35
CA LYS A 261 15.53 -17.46 6.44
C LYS A 261 16.14 -17.08 7.78
N GLU A 262 17.40 -17.49 8.01
CA GLU A 262 18.13 -17.11 9.21
C GLU A 262 18.34 -15.60 9.29
N ILE A 263 18.79 -14.98 8.19
CA ILE A 263 18.99 -13.53 8.11
C ILE A 263 17.68 -12.80 8.38
N SER A 264 16.58 -13.19 7.72
CA SER A 264 15.26 -12.54 7.92
C SER A 264 14.79 -12.63 9.37
N LYS A 265 14.99 -13.78 10.02
CA LYS A 265 14.67 -13.95 11.44
C LYS A 265 15.51 -13.04 12.33
N ASP A 266 16.83 -13.01 12.10
CA ASP A 266 17.76 -12.18 12.88
C ASP A 266 17.48 -10.67 12.70
N VAL A 267 17.27 -10.21 11.47
CA VAL A 267 16.98 -8.78 11.24
C VAL A 267 15.62 -8.37 11.78
N TYR A 268 14.61 -9.24 11.75
CA TYR A 268 13.32 -8.99 12.38
C TYR A 268 13.49 -8.80 13.90
N GLU A 269 14.15 -9.73 14.57
CA GLU A 269 14.38 -9.68 16.03
C GLU A 269 15.17 -8.43 16.45
N ARG A 270 16.21 -8.07 15.67
CA ARG A 270 17.08 -6.93 16.00
C ARG A 270 16.46 -5.56 15.68
N ASN A 271 15.76 -5.44 14.55
CA ASN A 271 15.37 -4.13 14.02
C ASN A 271 13.88 -3.82 14.14
N LEU A 272 13.00 -4.84 14.12
CA LEU A 272 11.56 -4.64 14.01
C LEU A 272 10.80 -5.04 15.26
N LYS A 273 11.11 -6.17 15.87
CA LYS A 273 10.34 -6.74 16.98
C LYS A 273 10.07 -5.76 18.11
N LYS A 274 11.12 -5.11 18.64
CA LYS A 274 10.96 -4.11 19.71
C LYS A 274 10.14 -2.89 19.28
N ARG A 275 10.27 -2.48 18.02
CA ARG A 275 9.51 -1.34 17.47
C ARG A 275 8.03 -1.68 17.37
N ILE A 276 7.72 -2.87 16.86
CA ILE A 276 6.36 -3.43 16.75
C ILE A 276 5.73 -3.62 18.14
N GLU A 277 6.42 -4.30 19.06
CA GLU A 277 5.93 -4.49 20.43
C GLU A 277 5.67 -3.17 21.15
N SER A 278 6.50 -2.15 20.90
CA SER A 278 6.29 -0.81 21.45
C SER A 278 5.10 -0.11 20.81
N ALA A 279 4.95 -0.20 19.48
CA ALA A 279 3.81 0.35 18.76
C ALA A 279 2.49 -0.30 19.21
N HIS A 280 2.45 -1.62 19.34
CA HIS A 280 1.29 -2.35 19.86
C HIS A 280 0.94 -1.93 21.30
N LYS A 281 1.93 -1.72 22.17
CA LYS A 281 1.69 -1.20 23.52
C LYS A 281 1.11 0.21 23.50
N VAL A 282 1.62 1.08 22.63
CA VAL A 282 1.07 2.43 22.48
C VAL A 282 -0.37 2.35 21.95
N HIS A 283 -0.62 1.60 20.89
CA HIS A 283 -1.97 1.42 20.33
C HIS A 283 -2.95 0.80 21.32
N ALA A 284 -2.52 -0.18 22.13
CA ALA A 284 -3.36 -0.76 23.18
C ALA A 284 -3.73 0.25 24.29
N ASN A 285 -2.93 1.30 24.44
CA ASN A 285 -3.18 2.41 25.38
C ASN A 285 -3.91 3.59 24.71
N VAL A 286 -4.12 3.58 23.39
CA VAL A 286 -4.95 4.58 22.70
C VAL A 286 -6.41 4.18 22.92
N GLU A 287 -7.07 4.84 23.86
CA GLU A 287 -8.51 4.72 24.02
C GLU A 287 -9.21 5.41 22.83
N VAL A 288 -9.88 4.62 21.98
CA VAL A 288 -10.65 5.13 20.85
C VAL A 288 -11.72 6.10 21.37
N ILE A 289 -11.74 7.31 20.83
CA ILE A 289 -12.83 8.26 21.04
C ILE A 289 -13.88 7.92 19.99
N GLU A 290 -15.10 7.63 20.44
CA GLU A 290 -16.22 7.42 19.52
C GLU A 290 -16.51 8.72 18.76
N ASP A 291 -17.02 8.60 17.53
CA ASP A 291 -17.56 9.73 16.80
C ASP A 291 -18.69 10.39 17.60
N CYS A 292 -19.09 11.60 17.19
CA CYS A 292 -20.23 12.32 17.76
C CYS A 292 -21.41 11.38 17.91
N GLN A 293 -21.90 11.20 19.14
CA GLN A 293 -22.94 10.24 19.46
C GLN A 293 -24.33 10.71 19.00
N TRP A 294 -24.45 11.91 18.43
CA TRP A 294 -25.68 12.43 17.85
C TRP A 294 -25.78 12.15 16.34
N CYS A 295 -24.72 12.42 15.57
CA CYS A 295 -24.72 12.17 14.13
C CYS A 295 -24.03 10.88 13.71
N LEU A 296 -23.15 10.33 14.55
CA LEU A 296 -22.29 9.18 14.28
C LEU A 296 -21.39 9.36 13.05
N ASP A 297 -21.09 10.61 12.69
CA ASP A 297 -20.44 10.97 11.41
C ASP A 297 -19.25 11.94 11.58
N ASN A 298 -19.31 12.82 12.58
CA ASN A 298 -18.27 13.83 12.84
C ASN A 298 -17.46 13.48 14.09
N PHE A 299 -16.18 13.86 14.12
CA PHE A 299 -15.40 13.82 15.35
C PHE A 299 -16.03 14.74 16.41
N PRO A 300 -16.10 14.32 17.69
CA PRO A 300 -16.65 15.17 18.73
C PRO A 300 -15.65 16.27 19.11
N GLU A 301 -16.14 17.49 19.27
CA GLU A 301 -15.37 18.61 19.85
C GLU A 301 -15.72 18.86 21.32
N PHE A 302 -16.86 18.34 21.78
CA PHE A 302 -17.36 18.54 23.13
C PHE A 302 -17.88 17.25 23.76
N TYR A 303 -17.92 17.25 25.08
CA TYR A 303 -18.65 16.28 25.87
C TYR A 303 -19.74 16.99 26.67
N CYS A 304 -20.97 16.53 26.57
CA CYS A 304 -22.07 17.01 27.39
C CYS A 304 -22.13 16.23 28.70
N ILE A 305 -21.99 16.93 29.83
CA ILE A 305 -21.94 16.30 31.16
C ILE A 305 -23.27 15.62 31.51
N GLU A 306 -24.39 16.24 31.15
CA GLU A 306 -25.73 15.80 31.51
C GLU A 306 -26.19 14.63 30.61
N CYS A 307 -25.99 14.75 29.29
CA CYS A 307 -26.28 13.67 28.34
C CYS A 307 -25.30 12.50 28.48
N LYS A 308 -24.09 12.78 28.99
CA LYS A 308 -22.94 11.88 28.99
C LYS A 308 -22.57 11.42 27.59
N GLU A 309 -22.65 12.35 26.65
CA GLU A 309 -22.47 12.08 25.23
C GLU A 309 -21.40 12.97 24.62
N LEU A 310 -20.64 12.41 23.68
CA LEU A 310 -19.68 13.08 22.81
C LEU A 310 -20.45 13.77 21.68
N VAL A 311 -20.23 15.06 21.46
CA VAL A 311 -21.01 15.87 20.50
C VAL A 311 -20.07 16.71 19.65
N CYS A 312 -20.35 16.77 18.34
CA CYS A 312 -19.62 17.65 17.42
C CYS A 312 -20.22 19.06 17.39
N GLN A 313 -19.41 20.04 16.98
CA GLN A 313 -19.78 21.43 16.80
C GLN A 313 -20.97 21.57 15.86
N ASP A 314 -20.98 20.85 14.72
CA ASP A 314 -22.09 20.90 13.76
C ASP A 314 -23.44 20.51 14.39
N CYS A 315 -23.43 19.48 15.25
CA CYS A 315 -24.63 19.03 15.97
C CYS A 315 -25.10 20.00 17.07
N LEU A 316 -24.22 20.88 17.55
CA LEU A 316 -24.56 21.94 18.51
C LEU A 316 -25.11 23.18 17.80
N ASP A 317 -24.55 23.49 16.63
CA ASP A 317 -24.90 24.65 15.83
C ASP A 317 -26.21 24.44 15.05
N ASP A 318 -26.49 23.20 14.62
CA ASP A 318 -27.74 22.83 13.98
C ASP A 318 -28.84 22.48 15.02
N THR A 319 -30.01 23.12 14.93
CA THR A 319 -31.21 22.61 15.59
C THR A 319 -31.57 21.24 15.02
N PRO A 320 -31.63 20.15 15.82
CA PRO A 320 -31.89 18.83 15.28
C PRO A 320 -33.28 18.76 14.63
N THR A 321 -33.37 18.28 13.40
CA THR A 321 -34.64 17.91 12.75
C THR A 321 -35.00 16.42 12.93
N GLY A 322 -34.35 15.74 13.89
CA GLY A 322 -34.59 14.36 14.28
C GLY A 322 -35.47 14.22 15.54
N PRO A 323 -35.99 13.01 15.85
CA PRO A 323 -37.10 12.80 16.79
C PRO A 323 -36.75 12.91 18.28
N ASN A 324 -35.54 13.34 18.65
CA ASN A 324 -35.15 13.57 20.04
C ASN A 324 -35.11 15.08 20.31
N GLU A 325 -35.93 15.50 21.26
CA GLU A 325 -36.22 16.90 21.61
C GLU A 325 -34.94 17.71 21.92
N THR A 326 -34.89 18.90 21.29
CA THR A 326 -34.02 20.07 21.52
C THR A 326 -33.19 20.10 22.81
N HIS A 327 -31.86 20.00 22.71
CA HIS A 327 -30.90 20.25 23.80
C HIS A 327 -30.27 21.66 23.77
N GLN A 328 -31.04 22.67 23.35
CA GLN A 328 -30.73 24.09 23.57
C GLN A 328 -31.51 24.63 24.79
N GLU A 329 -31.52 23.88 25.88
CA GLU A 329 -31.93 24.43 27.17
C GLU A 329 -30.67 24.92 27.89
N ASP A 330 -30.74 26.09 28.56
CA ASP A 330 -29.68 26.70 29.40
C ASP A 330 -29.21 25.79 30.58
N SER A 331 -29.55 24.51 30.56
CA SER A 331 -29.36 23.51 31.61
C SER A 331 -28.23 22.50 31.34
N HIS A 332 -27.65 22.48 30.13
CA HIS A 332 -26.58 21.53 29.76
C HIS A 332 -25.19 22.20 29.75
N THR A 333 -24.22 21.54 30.38
CA THR A 333 -22.83 21.96 30.48
C THR A 333 -21.99 21.17 29.47
N LEU A 334 -21.37 21.90 28.53
CA LEU A 334 -20.43 21.36 27.56
C LEU A 334 -19.00 21.61 28.03
N ILE A 335 -18.19 20.57 28.04
CA ILE A 335 -16.73 20.68 28.23
C ILE A 335 -16.03 20.31 26.95
N SER A 336 -14.84 20.87 26.72
CA SER A 336 -14.03 20.51 25.56
C SER A 336 -13.55 19.05 25.66
N MET A 337 -13.22 18.45 24.53
CA MET A 337 -12.58 17.12 24.53
C MET A 337 -11.29 17.07 25.34
N GLU A 338 -10.50 18.15 25.36
CA GLU A 338 -9.28 18.22 26.18
C GLU A 338 -9.61 18.12 27.68
N GLU A 339 -10.66 18.82 28.15
CA GLU A 339 -11.10 18.73 29.55
C GLU A 339 -11.70 17.36 29.88
N TYR A 340 -12.47 16.77 28.95
CA TYR A 340 -13.04 15.44 29.10
C TYR A 340 -11.96 14.35 29.19
N GLU A 341 -10.95 14.40 28.33
CA GLU A 341 -9.85 13.43 28.30
C GLU A 341 -8.97 13.51 29.55
N ASN A 342 -8.72 14.71 30.07
CA ASN A 342 -7.91 14.91 31.27
C ASN A 342 -8.54 14.32 32.54
N ASP A 343 -9.87 14.28 32.62
CA ASP A 343 -10.63 13.78 33.78
C ASP A 343 -11.62 12.65 33.40
N ARG A 344 -11.25 11.80 32.42
CA ARG A 344 -12.17 10.82 31.81
C ARG A 344 -12.85 9.87 32.79
N GLU A 345 -12.14 9.44 33.83
CA GLU A 345 -12.68 8.57 34.89
C GLU A 345 -13.81 9.22 35.71
N LYS A 346 -13.85 10.54 35.78
CA LYS A 346 -14.95 11.30 36.40
C LYS A 346 -16.22 11.25 35.55
N TYR A 347 -16.07 11.20 34.24
CA TYR A 347 -17.16 11.31 33.26
C TYR A 347 -17.57 9.99 32.60
N LYS A 348 -16.78 8.91 32.75
CA LYS A 348 -16.98 7.54 32.21
C LYS A 348 -18.24 6.78 32.71
N GLN A 349 -19.29 7.46 33.15
CA GLN A 349 -20.55 6.79 33.46
C GLN A 349 -21.34 6.55 32.18
N GLN A 350 -21.83 5.33 31.97
CA GLN A 350 -22.64 4.98 30.79
C GLN A 350 -23.85 5.91 30.65
N SER A 351 -24.16 6.30 29.42
CA SER A 351 -25.37 7.07 29.07
C SER A 351 -26.60 6.36 29.67
N PRO A 352 -27.48 7.09 30.38
CA PRO A 352 -28.71 6.53 30.96
C PRO A 352 -29.57 5.80 29.92
N THR A 353 -29.53 6.28 28.68
CA THR A 353 -30.24 5.72 27.52
C THR A 353 -29.67 4.37 27.11
N ILE A 354 -28.34 4.24 27.05
CA ILE A 354 -27.66 2.96 26.75
C ILE A 354 -27.94 1.94 27.86
N GLN A 355 -27.91 2.34 29.13
CA GLN A 355 -28.25 1.44 30.24
C GLN A 355 -29.69 0.92 30.16
N LYS A 356 -30.63 1.79 29.80
CA LYS A 356 -32.04 1.42 29.63
C LYS A 356 -32.23 0.45 28.47
N LEU A 357 -31.66 0.75 27.30
CA LEU A 357 -31.76 -0.11 26.11
C LEU A 357 -31.06 -1.45 26.29
N THR A 358 -29.89 -1.48 26.96
CA THR A 358 -29.17 -2.73 27.26
C THR A 358 -30.02 -3.65 28.13
N LYS A 359 -30.69 -3.08 29.14
CA LYS A 359 -31.59 -3.82 30.03
C LYS A 359 -32.85 -4.32 29.31
N GLU A 360 -33.45 -3.50 28.45
CA GLU A 360 -34.61 -3.89 27.62
C GLU A 360 -34.26 -5.01 26.63
N LEU A 361 -33.03 -5.02 26.08
CA LEU A 361 -32.50 -6.09 25.22
C LEU A 361 -32.21 -7.39 25.97
N GLU A 362 -31.77 -7.32 27.22
CA GLU A 362 -31.60 -8.50 28.09
C GLU A 362 -32.95 -9.13 28.45
N ASP A 363 -33.96 -8.31 28.72
CA ASP A 363 -35.32 -8.75 29.03
C ASP A 363 -36.03 -9.41 27.81
N LEU A 364 -35.60 -9.10 26.58
CA LEU A 364 -36.07 -9.76 25.34
C LEU A 364 -35.41 -11.12 25.07
N LYS A 365 -34.30 -11.43 25.75
CA LYS A 365 -33.57 -12.70 25.63
C LYS A 365 -33.98 -13.74 26.68
N ALA A 366 -34.77 -13.35 27.69
CA ALA A 366 -35.41 -14.22 28.67
C ALA A 366 -36.81 -14.64 28.20
#